data_AF-A0A7D5H6T3-F1
#
_entry.id   AF-A0A7D5H6T3-F1
#
_cell.length_a   1.000
_cell.length_b   1.000
_cell.length_c   1.000
_cell.angle_alpha   90.00
_cell.angle_beta   90.00
_cell.angle_gamma   90.00
#
_symmetry.space_group_name_H-M   'P 1'
#
loop_
_entity.id
_entity.type
_entity.pdbx_description
1 polymer ?
#
loop_
_entity_poly.entity_id
_entity_poly.type
_entity_poly.pdbx_seq_one_letter_code
_entity_poly.pdbx_strand_id
1 'polypeptide(L)'
;MNTIYSALTTPLQQARTRVDVFQEIFLVFLALGTIVGIVVVAYTLYNAYKYRDTGETDSDVNLPSVGELPTGGKGGKKLFLSFGISAIIVISLVVWTYSMLLYVEDPGQQQEEELNVEVTGQNFAWFFEYENGIQSTATLRVPADERVWLDVTSGDVWHAFGIPDQRVKADAIPGEYDRTWFEAEEAGQTHEIKCYELCGEFHTSMTGSVQVMEPEAFDEWMNSQLTMSYTVQDGNESPVTEGYELTVDHQERDFEQTYSADQFDENGTIEITELDYGGAYNVTLTSTDDQFESTTKEIDMTGPVSETFTVDVGNTTESDTNGNQTGTNDGGGN
;
A
#
# COMPACT_ATOMS: atom_id res chain seq x y z
N MET A 1 -13.64 -22.64 -23.12
CA MET A 1 -13.95 -22.18 -21.75
C MET A 1 -14.23 -20.68 -21.70
N ASN A 2 -13.62 -19.84 -22.55
CA ASN A 2 -13.83 -18.38 -22.56
C ASN A 2 -15.25 -17.88 -22.86
N THR A 3 -16.07 -18.58 -23.65
CA THR A 3 -17.33 -18.02 -24.17
C THR A 3 -18.49 -18.06 -23.18
N ILE A 4 -18.52 -19.06 -22.29
CA ILE A 4 -19.54 -19.16 -21.24
C ILE A 4 -19.17 -18.25 -20.06
N TYR A 5 -17.88 -18.15 -19.75
CA TYR A 5 -17.34 -17.26 -18.74
C TYR A 5 -17.66 -15.79 -19.09
N SER A 6 -17.34 -15.38 -20.32
CA SER A 6 -17.59 -14.02 -20.81
C SER A 6 -19.08 -13.64 -20.79
N ALA A 7 -19.99 -14.57 -21.10
CA ALA A 7 -21.44 -14.31 -21.12
C ALA A 7 -22.09 -14.22 -19.72
N LEU A 8 -21.45 -14.78 -18.70
CA LEU A 8 -21.92 -14.69 -17.31
C LEU A 8 -21.40 -13.43 -16.60
N THR A 9 -20.28 -12.86 -17.06
CA THR A 9 -19.65 -11.68 -16.45
C THR A 9 -20.00 -10.35 -17.12
N THR A 10 -20.45 -10.35 -18.38
CA THR A 10 -20.71 -9.09 -19.13
C THR A 10 -21.69 -8.11 -18.47
N PRO A 11 -22.81 -8.53 -17.84
CA PRO A 11 -23.71 -7.58 -17.16
C PRO A 11 -23.24 -7.16 -15.76
N LEU A 12 -22.15 -7.77 -15.24
CA LEU A 12 -21.48 -7.40 -14.00
C LEU A 12 -20.25 -6.50 -14.24
N GLN A 13 -19.90 -6.28 -15.50
CA GLN A 13 -18.67 -5.62 -15.97
C GLN A 13 -18.84 -4.10 -16.21
N GLN A 14 -19.78 -3.48 -15.50
CA GLN A 14 -19.73 -2.05 -15.27
C GLN A 14 -18.72 -1.86 -14.13
N ALA A 15 -17.74 -0.95 -14.26
CA ALA A 15 -16.69 -0.73 -13.26
C ALA A 15 -17.29 -0.72 -11.84
N ARG A 16 -17.06 -1.82 -11.11
CA ARG A 16 -17.57 -2.02 -9.75
C ARG A 16 -16.36 -2.08 -8.86
N THR A 17 -16.36 -1.22 -7.85
CA THR A 17 -15.37 -1.28 -6.78
C THR A 17 -15.56 -2.58 -6.00
N ARG A 18 -14.55 -2.98 -5.24
CA ARG A 18 -14.70 -4.09 -4.29
C ARG A 18 -15.82 -3.84 -3.28
N VAL A 19 -15.95 -2.58 -2.85
CA VAL A 19 -16.98 -2.16 -1.90
C VAL A 19 -18.37 -2.51 -2.43
N ASP A 20 -18.66 -2.20 -3.70
CA ASP A 20 -19.94 -2.50 -4.34
C ASP A 20 -20.24 -4.00 -4.38
N VAL A 21 -19.25 -4.79 -4.78
CA VAL A 21 -19.35 -6.25 -4.86
C VAL A 21 -19.69 -6.84 -3.51
N PHE A 22 -18.93 -6.49 -2.47
CA PHE A 22 -19.17 -7.00 -1.11
C PHE A 22 -20.50 -6.51 -0.54
N GLN A 23 -20.88 -5.26 -0.81
CA GLN A 23 -22.15 -4.71 -0.34
C GLN A 23 -23.36 -5.41 -0.97
N GLU A 24 -23.31 -5.71 -2.27
CA GLU A 24 -24.38 -6.46 -2.94
C GLU A 24 -24.53 -7.86 -2.36
N ILE A 25 -23.42 -8.59 -2.20
CA ILE A 25 -23.42 -9.92 -1.57
C ILE A 25 -24.00 -9.83 -0.16
N PHE A 26 -23.51 -8.90 0.66
CA PHE A 26 -23.98 -8.74 2.02
C PHE A 26 -25.49 -8.49 2.10
N LEU A 27 -26.03 -7.57 1.29
CA LEU A 27 -27.44 -7.24 1.30
C LEU A 27 -28.33 -8.40 0.83
N VAL A 28 -27.91 -9.14 -0.19
CA VAL A 28 -28.65 -10.32 -0.67
C VAL A 28 -28.70 -11.40 0.41
N PHE A 29 -27.57 -11.72 1.03
CA PHE A 29 -27.50 -12.73 2.10
C PHE A 29 -28.25 -12.27 3.35
N LEU A 30 -28.14 -11.00 3.72
CA LEU A 30 -28.85 -10.43 4.86
C LEU A 30 -30.36 -10.50 4.64
N ALA A 31 -30.86 -10.10 3.46
CA ALA A 31 -32.28 -10.12 3.15
C ALA A 31 -32.83 -11.55 3.17
N LEU A 32 -32.18 -12.48 2.47
CA LEU A 32 -32.61 -13.88 2.40
C LEU A 32 -32.54 -14.56 3.78
N GLY A 33 -31.44 -14.37 4.50
CA GLY A 33 -31.25 -14.88 5.85
C GLY A 33 -32.29 -14.33 6.83
N THR A 34 -32.62 -13.04 6.72
CA THR A 34 -33.65 -12.39 7.54
C THR A 34 -35.03 -12.98 7.24
N ILE A 35 -35.40 -13.16 5.96
CA ILE A 35 -36.68 -13.76 5.57
C ILE A 35 -36.80 -15.18 6.12
N VAL A 36 -35.79 -16.02 5.92
CA VAL A 36 -35.77 -17.39 6.42
C VAL A 36 -35.82 -17.40 7.95
N GLY A 37 -35.04 -16.54 8.60
CA GLY A 37 -35.03 -16.38 10.06
C GLY A 37 -36.41 -16.02 10.60
N ILE A 38 -37.10 -15.05 10.00
CA ILE A 38 -38.46 -14.66 10.38
C ILE A 38 -39.42 -15.86 10.25
N VAL A 39 -39.38 -16.58 9.14
CA VAL A 39 -40.28 -17.73 8.92
C VAL A 39 -40.02 -18.83 9.95
N VAL A 40 -38.76 -19.19 10.20
CA VAL A 40 -38.39 -20.24 11.15
C VAL A 40 -38.75 -19.84 12.58
N VAL A 41 -38.41 -18.62 12.99
CA VAL A 41 -38.70 -18.11 14.34
C VAL A 41 -40.22 -18.00 14.55
N ALA A 42 -40.95 -17.39 13.61
CA ALA A 42 -42.40 -17.25 13.71
C ALA A 42 -43.10 -18.61 13.74
N TYR A 43 -42.70 -19.56 12.90
CA TYR A 43 -43.27 -20.92 12.91
C TYR A 43 -42.96 -21.66 14.20
N THR A 44 -41.74 -21.50 14.74
CA THR A 44 -41.35 -22.10 16.02
C THR A 44 -42.15 -21.51 17.17
N LEU A 45 -42.28 -20.18 17.24
CA LEU A 45 -43.09 -19.49 18.24
C LEU A 45 -44.58 -19.85 18.13
N TYR A 46 -45.10 -19.95 16.91
CA TYR A 46 -46.48 -20.39 16.68
C TYR A 46 -46.71 -21.80 17.21
N ASN A 47 -45.82 -22.75 16.92
CA ASN A 47 -45.96 -24.12 17.43
C ASN A 47 -45.79 -24.17 18.95
N ALA A 48 -44.82 -23.44 19.51
CA ALA A 48 -44.62 -23.34 20.95
C ALA A 48 -45.86 -22.77 21.66
N TYR A 49 -46.55 -21.80 21.05
CA TYR A 49 -47.78 -21.23 21.58
C TYR A 49 -49.00 -22.16 21.39
N LYS A 50 -49.20 -22.68 20.17
CA LYS A 50 -50.36 -23.49 19.80
C LYS A 50 -50.38 -24.85 20.49
N TYR A 51 -49.22 -25.47 20.64
CA TYR A 51 -49.05 -26.79 21.27
C TYR A 51 -48.49 -26.67 22.69
N ARG A 52 -48.62 -25.49 23.32
CA ARG A 52 -48.26 -25.29 24.72
C ARG A 52 -49.16 -26.14 25.60
N ASP A 53 -48.58 -26.77 26.63
CA ASP A 53 -49.34 -27.47 27.66
C ASP A 53 -50.29 -26.50 28.39
N THR A 54 -51.59 -26.80 28.36
CA THR A 54 -52.65 -26.04 29.03
C THR A 54 -53.10 -26.69 30.34
N GLY A 55 -52.54 -27.84 30.72
CA GLY A 55 -52.89 -28.58 31.94
C GLY A 55 -54.17 -29.41 31.84
N GLU A 56 -54.83 -29.45 30.67
CA GLU A 56 -55.96 -30.32 30.38
C GLU A 56 -55.47 -31.53 29.57
N THR A 57 -55.43 -32.71 30.19
CA THR A 57 -55.09 -33.96 29.52
C THR A 57 -56.29 -34.50 28.76
N ASP A 58 -56.28 -34.35 27.44
CA ASP A 58 -57.25 -34.97 26.55
C ASP A 58 -57.02 -36.49 26.53
N SER A 59 -57.98 -37.28 27.04
CA SER A 59 -57.83 -38.73 27.27
C SER A 59 -57.71 -39.56 26.00
N ASP A 60 -57.99 -38.97 24.83
CA ASP A 60 -57.99 -39.64 23.52
C ASP A 60 -56.68 -39.44 22.73
N VAL A 61 -55.72 -38.67 23.26
CA VAL A 61 -54.42 -38.44 22.61
C VAL A 61 -53.40 -39.43 23.17
N ASN A 62 -53.09 -40.48 22.42
CA ASN A 62 -51.98 -41.39 22.74
C ASN A 62 -50.67 -40.61 22.72
N LEU A 63 -50.16 -40.23 23.91
CA LEU A 63 -48.80 -39.74 24.03
C LEU A 63 -47.85 -40.87 23.61
N PRO A 64 -46.80 -40.58 22.83
CA PRO A 64 -45.81 -41.58 22.47
C PRO A 64 -45.22 -42.21 23.74
N SER A 65 -45.36 -43.52 23.88
CA SER A 65 -44.76 -44.25 25.00
C SER A 65 -43.29 -44.56 24.70
N VAL A 66 -42.44 -44.58 25.73
CA VAL A 66 -41.02 -44.86 25.56
C VAL A 66 -40.85 -46.29 25.05
N GLY A 67 -40.35 -46.45 23.82
CA GLY A 67 -40.17 -47.75 23.17
C GLY A 67 -41.14 -48.05 22.02
N GLU A 68 -42.14 -47.20 21.78
CA GLU A 68 -42.99 -47.30 20.59
C GLU A 68 -42.37 -46.57 19.39
N LEU A 69 -42.31 -47.26 18.24
CA LEU A 69 -41.91 -46.65 16.98
C LEU A 69 -43.07 -45.81 16.43
N PRO A 70 -42.86 -44.54 16.04
CA PRO A 70 -43.92 -43.71 15.47
C PRO A 70 -44.55 -44.36 14.23
N THR A 71 -45.83 -44.69 14.30
CA THR A 71 -46.57 -45.32 13.19
C THR A 71 -47.38 -44.28 12.41
N GLY A 72 -46.70 -43.43 11.65
CA GLY A 72 -47.41 -42.48 10.80
C GLY A 72 -46.55 -41.39 10.20
N GLY A 73 -46.14 -41.55 8.95
CA GLY A 73 -45.39 -40.52 8.22
C GLY A 73 -45.75 -40.47 6.74
N LYS A 74 -46.89 -39.84 6.38
CA LYS A 74 -47.16 -39.44 4.98
C LYS A 74 -46.30 -38.24 4.53
N GLY A 75 -45.36 -37.78 5.35
CA GLY A 75 -44.60 -36.54 5.20
C GLY A 75 -43.36 -36.60 4.32
N GLY A 76 -42.89 -37.79 3.93
CA GLY A 76 -41.63 -37.94 3.18
C GLY A 76 -41.57 -37.09 1.90
N LYS A 77 -42.67 -36.98 1.16
CA LYS A 77 -42.75 -36.12 -0.05
C LYS A 77 -42.53 -34.63 0.26
N LYS A 78 -43.03 -34.14 1.41
CA LYS A 78 -42.84 -32.74 1.83
C LYS A 78 -41.38 -32.49 2.22
N LEU A 79 -40.75 -33.46 2.87
CA LEU A 79 -39.34 -33.40 3.25
C LEU A 79 -38.42 -33.38 2.02
N PHE A 80 -38.66 -34.26 1.03
CA PHE A 80 -37.89 -34.27 -0.21
C PHE A 80 -38.08 -32.98 -1.01
N LEU A 81 -39.29 -32.43 -1.05
CA LEU A 81 -39.55 -31.15 -1.71
C LEU A 81 -38.83 -29.99 -1.03
N SER A 82 -38.91 -29.88 0.30
CA SER A 82 -38.22 -28.81 1.04
C SER A 82 -36.70 -28.92 0.91
N PHE A 83 -36.17 -30.14 1.00
CA PHE A 83 -34.74 -30.39 0.81
C PHE A 83 -34.29 -30.05 -0.62
N GLY A 84 -35.05 -30.45 -1.64
CA GLY A 84 -34.75 -30.15 -3.03
C GLY A 84 -34.76 -28.65 -3.33
N ILE A 85 -35.78 -27.91 -2.85
CA ILE A 85 -35.85 -26.46 -3.01
C ILE A 85 -34.67 -25.78 -2.30
N SER A 86 -34.37 -26.18 -1.06
CA SER A 86 -33.24 -25.64 -0.31
C SER A 86 -31.91 -25.90 -1.01
N ALA A 87 -31.70 -27.11 -1.54
CA ALA A 87 -30.49 -27.47 -2.27
C ALA A 87 -30.31 -26.60 -3.52
N ILE A 88 -31.37 -26.38 -4.29
CA ILE A 88 -31.33 -25.51 -5.47
C ILE A 88 -30.95 -24.08 -5.07
N ILE A 89 -31.60 -23.51 -4.05
CA ILE A 89 -31.31 -22.14 -3.58
C ILE A 89 -29.85 -22.02 -3.14
N VAL A 90 -29.36 -22.95 -2.32
CA VAL A 90 -27.98 -22.93 -1.82
C VAL A 90 -26.97 -23.07 -2.95
N ILE A 91 -27.18 -24.01 -3.88
CA ILE A 91 -26.28 -24.19 -5.04
C ILE A 91 -26.26 -22.92 -5.90
N SER A 92 -27.41 -22.32 -6.18
CA SER A 92 -27.48 -21.07 -6.94
C SER A 92 -26.73 -19.93 -6.25
N LEU A 93 -26.88 -19.78 -4.93
CA LEU A 93 -26.15 -18.77 -4.16
C LEU A 93 -24.65 -19.02 -4.18
N VAL A 94 -24.20 -20.28 -4.00
CA VAL A 94 -22.77 -20.65 -4.03
C VAL A 94 -22.15 -20.31 -5.39
N VAL A 95 -22.80 -20.69 -6.49
CA VAL A 95 -22.31 -20.39 -7.84
C VAL A 95 -22.19 -18.89 -8.07
N TRP A 96 -23.21 -18.13 -7.65
CA TRP A 96 -23.21 -16.67 -7.76
C TRP A 96 -22.10 -16.03 -6.91
N THR A 97 -21.97 -16.40 -5.63
CA THR A 97 -20.91 -15.87 -4.75
C THR A 97 -19.52 -16.18 -5.26
N TYR A 98 -19.31 -17.39 -5.77
CA TYR A 98 -18.00 -17.80 -6.30
C TYR A 98 -17.66 -17.00 -7.56
N SER A 99 -18.66 -16.70 -8.40
CA SER A 99 -18.47 -15.85 -9.57
C SER A 99 -18.08 -14.42 -9.20
N MET A 100 -18.64 -13.86 -8.13
CA MET A 100 -18.26 -12.54 -7.60
C MET A 100 -16.87 -12.56 -6.96
N LEU A 101 -16.49 -13.65 -6.28
CA LEU A 101 -15.16 -13.81 -5.72
C LEU A 101 -14.09 -13.82 -6.81
N LEU A 102 -14.34 -14.52 -7.92
CA LEU A 102 -13.43 -14.55 -9.07
C LEU A 102 -13.21 -13.15 -9.67
N TYR A 103 -14.22 -12.29 -9.65
CA TYR A 103 -14.08 -10.89 -10.08
C TYR A 103 -13.23 -10.06 -9.09
N VAL A 104 -13.36 -10.30 -7.79
CA VAL A 104 -12.54 -9.59 -6.77
C VAL A 104 -11.07 -10.02 -6.85
N GLU A 105 -10.82 -11.28 -7.20
CA GLU A 105 -9.47 -11.83 -7.41
C GLU A 105 -8.82 -11.25 -8.67
N ASP A 106 -9.55 -11.23 -9.79
CA ASP A 106 -9.09 -10.63 -11.05
C ASP A 106 -10.26 -9.90 -11.76
N PRO A 107 -10.34 -8.56 -11.63
CA PRO A 107 -11.36 -7.76 -12.27
C PRO A 107 -11.15 -7.60 -13.79
N GLY A 108 -10.03 -8.12 -14.33
CA GLY A 108 -9.61 -7.95 -15.71
C GLY A 108 -8.99 -6.59 -16.01
N GLN A 109 -8.28 -6.51 -17.15
CA GLN A 109 -7.50 -5.34 -17.58
C GLN A 109 -8.34 -4.32 -18.36
N GLN A 110 -9.19 -3.58 -17.64
CA GLN A 110 -10.02 -2.54 -18.26
C GLN A 110 -9.46 -1.12 -18.17
N GLN A 111 -8.45 -0.86 -17.34
CA GLN A 111 -7.80 0.45 -17.23
C GLN A 111 -6.41 0.39 -17.90
N GLU A 112 -6.10 1.38 -18.74
CA GLU A 112 -4.82 1.46 -19.47
C GLU A 112 -3.67 1.94 -18.56
N GLU A 113 -4.01 2.58 -17.45
CA GLU A 113 -3.09 3.07 -16.43
C GLU A 113 -3.46 2.35 -15.11
N GLU A 114 -2.51 1.61 -14.56
CA GLU A 114 -2.65 0.84 -13.33
C GLU A 114 -1.52 1.24 -12.38
N LEU A 115 -1.82 1.91 -11.26
CA LEU A 115 -0.84 2.20 -10.22
C LEU A 115 -0.52 0.92 -9.43
N ASN A 116 0.72 0.45 -9.49
CA ASN A 116 1.20 -0.63 -8.61
C ASN A 116 2.02 -0.04 -7.45
N VAL A 117 1.74 -0.52 -6.24
CA VAL A 117 2.44 -0.12 -5.02
C VAL A 117 2.82 -1.35 -4.22
N GLU A 118 4.09 -1.49 -3.90
CA GLU A 118 4.55 -2.48 -2.95
C GLU A 118 4.27 -2.02 -1.52
N VAL A 119 3.72 -2.92 -0.71
CA VAL A 119 3.36 -2.65 0.68
C VAL A 119 4.13 -3.60 1.58
N THR A 120 5.00 -3.05 2.43
CA THR A 120 5.75 -3.82 3.42
C THR A 120 5.27 -3.51 4.83
N GLY A 121 4.83 -4.54 5.56
CA GLY A 121 4.56 -4.46 6.99
C GLY A 121 5.82 -4.74 7.81
N GLN A 122 6.20 -3.85 8.73
CA GLN A 122 7.37 -4.06 9.62
C GLN A 122 7.31 -3.18 10.89
N ASN A 123 7.53 -3.76 12.08
CA ASN A 123 7.80 -3.13 13.40
C ASN A 123 7.37 -1.65 13.63
N PHE A 124 6.15 -1.21 13.93
CA PHE A 124 4.80 -1.65 13.64
C PHE A 124 4.23 -0.58 12.70
N ALA A 125 4.75 -0.54 11.48
CA ALA A 125 4.46 0.48 10.49
C ALA A 125 4.24 -0.15 9.11
N TRP A 126 3.66 0.63 8.23
CA TRP A 126 3.46 0.30 6.84
C TRP A 126 4.38 1.15 5.97
N PHE A 127 5.12 0.51 5.09
CA PHE A 127 5.99 1.14 4.11
C PHE A 127 5.39 0.91 2.73
N PHE A 128 5.40 1.94 1.91
CA PHE A 128 4.85 1.96 0.56
C PHE A 128 5.97 2.31 -0.40
N GLU A 129 6.11 1.56 -1.47
CA GLU A 129 7.06 1.81 -2.54
C GLU A 129 6.32 1.84 -3.88
N TYR A 130 6.45 2.95 -4.60
CA TYR A 130 5.83 3.14 -5.91
C TYR A 130 6.77 2.62 -7.01
N GLU A 131 6.24 2.32 -8.20
CA GLU A 131 7.03 1.74 -9.31
C GLU A 131 8.25 2.56 -9.73
N ASN A 132 8.20 3.86 -9.51
CA ASN A 132 9.30 4.77 -9.80
C ASN A 132 10.35 4.82 -8.68
N GLY A 133 10.23 4.07 -7.59
CA GLY A 133 11.21 4.02 -6.49
C GLY A 133 10.98 5.05 -5.38
N ILE A 134 9.95 5.89 -5.49
CA ILE A 134 9.52 6.75 -4.37
C ILE A 134 8.99 5.86 -3.26
N GLN A 135 9.28 6.22 -2.01
CA GLN A 135 8.77 5.53 -0.83
C GLN A 135 7.98 6.47 0.09
N SER A 136 7.04 5.90 0.81
CA SER A 136 6.29 6.61 1.85
C SER A 136 6.08 5.71 3.07
N THR A 137 6.05 6.33 4.25
CA THR A 137 5.81 5.62 5.51
C THR A 137 4.46 6.04 6.08
N ALA A 138 3.67 5.06 6.52
CA ALA A 138 2.35 5.19 7.16
C ALA A 138 1.26 5.90 6.33
N THR A 139 1.58 6.52 5.20
CA THR A 139 0.63 7.16 4.30
C THR A 139 0.80 6.65 2.88
N LEU A 140 -0.19 5.94 2.38
CA LEU A 140 -0.35 5.61 0.98
C LEU A 140 -1.08 6.76 0.29
N ARG A 141 -0.53 7.33 -0.77
CA ARG A 141 -1.21 8.35 -1.61
C ARG A 141 -1.60 7.69 -2.92
N VAL A 142 -2.82 7.95 -3.35
CA VAL A 142 -3.36 7.36 -4.57
C VAL A 142 -4.25 8.37 -5.30
N PRO A 143 -4.31 8.34 -6.63
CA PRO A 143 -5.27 9.13 -7.38
C PRO A 143 -6.69 8.57 -7.23
N ALA A 144 -7.69 9.46 -7.31
CA ALA A 144 -9.10 9.10 -7.38
C ALA A 144 -9.45 8.48 -8.73
N ASP A 145 -10.49 7.64 -8.76
CA ASP A 145 -11.02 6.98 -9.97
C ASP A 145 -10.00 6.10 -10.73
N GLU A 146 -8.89 5.74 -10.08
CA GLU A 146 -7.87 4.84 -10.63
C GLU A 146 -7.77 3.58 -9.78
N ARG A 147 -7.56 2.44 -10.46
CA ARG A 147 -7.30 1.18 -9.80
C ARG A 147 -5.87 1.12 -9.29
N VAL A 148 -5.75 0.89 -7.99
CA VAL A 148 -4.49 0.71 -7.30
C VAL A 148 -4.30 -0.76 -6.98
N TRP A 149 -3.23 -1.33 -7.52
CA TRP A 149 -2.75 -2.66 -7.17
C TRP A 149 -1.74 -2.57 -6.03
N LEU A 150 -1.89 -3.48 -5.08
CA LEU A 150 -1.02 -3.59 -3.92
C LEU A 150 -0.38 -4.97 -3.92
N ASP A 151 0.94 -5.01 -3.94
CA ASP A 151 1.72 -6.22 -3.73
C ASP A 151 2.22 -6.20 -2.28
N VAL A 152 1.61 -7.03 -1.44
CA VAL A 152 1.73 -6.95 0.01
C VAL A 152 2.68 -8.02 0.54
N THR A 153 3.69 -7.61 1.29
CA THR A 153 4.67 -8.49 1.93
C THR A 153 5.03 -8.01 3.35
N SER A 154 5.93 -8.72 4.01
CA SER A 154 6.43 -8.38 5.34
C SER A 154 7.95 -8.45 5.42
N GLY A 155 8.52 -7.49 6.14
CA GLY A 155 9.94 -7.43 6.45
C GLY A 155 10.34 -8.18 7.74
N ASP A 156 9.37 -8.66 8.53
CA ASP A 156 9.66 -9.28 9.83
C ASP A 156 8.78 -10.50 10.20
N VAL A 157 7.52 -10.29 10.57
CA VAL A 157 6.56 -11.31 11.04
C VAL A 157 5.31 -11.29 10.19
N TRP A 158 4.40 -12.24 10.40
CA TRP A 158 3.12 -12.21 9.70
C TRP A 158 2.27 -11.00 10.16
N HIS A 159 1.87 -10.17 9.19
CA HIS A 159 0.85 -9.12 9.35
C HIS A 159 -0.33 -9.40 8.43
N ALA A 160 -1.38 -8.59 8.55
CA ALA A 160 -2.43 -8.55 7.53
C ALA A 160 -2.81 -7.11 7.25
N PHE A 161 -2.43 -6.62 6.08
CA PHE A 161 -2.78 -5.30 5.60
C PHE A 161 -4.28 -5.22 5.35
N GLY A 162 -4.92 -4.12 5.75
CA GLY A 162 -6.33 -3.91 5.45
C GLY A 162 -6.75 -2.45 5.44
N ILE A 163 -7.62 -2.12 4.48
CA ILE A 163 -8.32 -0.84 4.33
C ILE A 163 -9.82 -1.16 4.49
N PRO A 164 -10.39 -0.99 5.71
CA PRO A 164 -11.65 -1.65 6.07
C PRO A 164 -12.88 -1.19 5.28
N ASP A 165 -12.96 0.11 5.02
CA ASP A 165 -14.02 0.75 4.24
C ASP A 165 -13.90 0.44 2.75
N GLN A 166 -12.68 0.27 2.24
CA GLN A 166 -12.41 -0.20 0.88
C GLN A 166 -12.51 -1.72 0.69
N ARG A 167 -12.84 -2.46 1.76
CA ARG A 167 -12.95 -3.94 1.77
C ARG A 167 -11.67 -4.65 1.29
N VAL A 168 -10.52 -4.04 1.54
CA VAL A 168 -9.21 -4.61 1.24
C VAL A 168 -8.71 -5.38 2.47
N LYS A 169 -8.27 -6.61 2.24
CA LYS A 169 -7.45 -7.37 3.18
C LYS A 169 -6.50 -8.25 2.37
N ALA A 170 -5.22 -8.21 2.71
CA ALA A 170 -4.19 -9.07 2.16
C ALA A 170 -3.23 -9.47 3.28
N ASP A 171 -2.73 -10.70 3.24
CA ASP A 171 -1.78 -11.18 4.23
C ASP A 171 -0.37 -10.71 3.85
N ALA A 172 0.37 -10.18 4.83
CA ALA A 172 1.74 -9.70 4.66
C ALA A 172 2.67 -10.73 5.30
N ILE A 173 3.25 -11.63 4.50
CA ILE A 173 4.01 -12.78 4.99
C ILE A 173 5.46 -12.67 4.50
N PRO A 174 6.47 -12.82 5.39
CA PRO A 174 7.86 -12.72 4.98
C PRO A 174 8.24 -13.74 3.90
N GLY A 175 8.78 -13.24 2.78
CA GLY A 175 9.26 -14.07 1.67
C GLY A 175 8.22 -14.46 0.63
N GLU A 176 6.99 -13.95 0.73
CA GLU A 176 5.95 -14.07 -0.30
C GLU A 176 5.18 -12.76 -0.46
N TYR A 177 4.49 -12.63 -1.60
CA TYR A 177 3.66 -11.48 -1.94
C TYR A 177 2.22 -11.94 -2.12
N ASP A 178 1.30 -11.27 -1.42
CA ASP A 178 -0.14 -11.38 -1.66
C ASP A 178 -0.59 -10.15 -2.47
N ARG A 179 -1.33 -10.38 -3.57
CA ARG A 179 -1.73 -9.31 -4.48
C ARG A 179 -3.19 -8.97 -4.30
N THR A 180 -3.47 -7.68 -4.16
CA THR A 180 -4.80 -7.15 -3.92
C THR A 180 -4.99 -5.83 -4.64
N TRP A 181 -6.22 -5.33 -4.74
CA TRP A 181 -6.49 -4.04 -5.39
C TRP A 181 -7.60 -3.27 -4.70
N PHE A 182 -7.74 -1.99 -5.01
CA PHE A 182 -8.92 -1.21 -4.72
C PHE A 182 -9.03 -0.04 -5.70
N GLU A 183 -10.15 0.67 -5.63
CA GLU A 183 -10.42 1.86 -6.43
C GLU A 183 -11.20 2.80 -5.52
N ALA A 184 -10.72 4.04 -5.37
CA ALA A 184 -11.35 5.04 -4.53
C ALA A 184 -11.89 6.17 -5.42
N GLU A 185 -13.22 6.32 -5.46
CA GLU A 185 -13.90 7.20 -6.43
C GLU A 185 -13.89 8.69 -6.04
N GLU A 186 -13.71 9.02 -4.76
CA GLU A 186 -13.84 10.39 -4.26
C GLU A 186 -12.51 10.93 -3.74
N ALA A 187 -11.96 11.94 -4.42
CA ALA A 187 -10.79 12.67 -3.98
C ALA A 187 -11.02 13.44 -2.66
N GLY A 188 -9.94 13.65 -1.91
CA GLY A 188 -9.95 14.32 -0.61
C GLY A 188 -10.37 13.42 0.56
N GLN A 189 -10.73 12.16 0.30
CA GLN A 189 -11.00 11.19 1.34
C GLN A 189 -9.70 10.66 1.96
N THR A 190 -9.79 10.31 3.25
CA THR A 190 -8.73 9.59 3.96
C THR A 190 -9.30 8.32 4.55
N HIS A 191 -8.74 7.19 4.18
CA HIS A 191 -9.11 5.88 4.69
C HIS A 191 -8.07 5.38 5.69
N GLU A 192 -8.50 4.64 6.70
CA GLU A 192 -7.61 4.11 7.72
C GLU A 192 -7.05 2.76 7.30
N ILE A 193 -5.74 2.58 7.47
CA ILE A 193 -5.06 1.29 7.29
C ILE A 193 -4.89 0.64 8.66
N LYS A 194 -5.14 -0.66 8.76
CA LYS A 194 -5.02 -1.45 9.99
C LYS A 194 -4.32 -2.78 9.75
N CYS A 195 -3.61 -3.25 10.77
CA CYS A 195 -3.17 -4.64 10.83
C CYS A 195 -4.27 -5.55 11.39
N TYR A 196 -4.54 -6.66 10.70
CA TYR A 196 -5.57 -7.65 11.06
C TYR A 196 -5.01 -8.99 11.54
N GLU A 197 -3.70 -9.10 11.70
CA GLU A 197 -3.00 -10.27 12.23
C GLU A 197 -2.18 -9.88 13.46
N LEU A 198 -2.21 -10.69 14.53
CA LEU A 198 -1.56 -10.33 15.79
C LEU A 198 -0.03 -10.37 15.61
N CYS A 199 0.57 -9.21 15.37
CA CYS A 199 1.99 -9.09 15.01
C CYS A 199 2.91 -8.68 16.17
N GLY A 200 2.38 -8.47 17.39
CA GLY A 200 3.18 -8.19 18.59
C GLY A 200 2.59 -7.13 19.52
N GLU A 201 3.45 -6.55 20.39
CA GLU A 201 3.03 -5.67 21.50
C GLU A 201 2.28 -4.41 21.05
N PHE A 202 2.66 -3.82 19.92
CA PHE A 202 2.01 -2.62 19.37
C PHE A 202 1.05 -2.91 18.21
N HIS A 203 0.55 -4.15 18.09
CA HIS A 203 -0.37 -4.57 17.04
C HIS A 203 -1.58 -3.61 16.87
N THR A 204 -2.20 -3.17 17.97
CA THR A 204 -3.36 -2.27 17.91
C THR A 204 -3.03 -0.85 17.45
N SER A 205 -1.74 -0.46 17.51
CA SER A 205 -1.25 0.85 17.06
C SER A 205 -0.67 0.81 15.65
N MET A 206 -0.55 -0.38 15.05
CA MET A 206 -0.08 -0.58 13.68
C MET A 206 -1.13 -0.09 12.68
N THR A 207 -1.13 1.21 12.47
CA THR A 207 -2.09 1.93 11.64
C THR A 207 -1.37 2.75 10.57
N GLY A 208 -2.12 3.12 9.54
CA GLY A 208 -1.68 4.04 8.50
C GLY A 208 -2.88 4.73 7.88
N SER A 209 -2.68 5.41 6.77
CA SER A 209 -3.75 6.06 6.03
C SER A 209 -3.57 5.92 4.52
N VAL A 210 -4.69 5.86 3.81
CA VAL A 210 -4.76 6.09 2.37
C VAL A 210 -5.28 7.50 2.17
N GLN A 211 -4.53 8.36 1.51
CA GLN A 211 -4.96 9.70 1.08
C GLN A 211 -5.32 9.63 -0.40
N VAL A 212 -6.60 9.83 -0.69
CA VAL A 212 -7.11 9.87 -2.06
C VAL A 212 -6.97 11.29 -2.58
N MET A 213 -6.22 11.46 -3.66
CA MET A 213 -5.86 12.74 -4.24
C MET A 213 -6.58 12.94 -5.58
N GLU A 214 -6.79 14.19 -5.97
CA GLU A 214 -7.11 14.48 -7.38
C GLU A 214 -5.93 13.98 -8.24
N PRO A 215 -6.17 13.36 -9.41
CA PRO A 215 -5.11 12.82 -10.26
C PRO A 215 -3.97 13.80 -10.53
N GLU A 216 -4.29 15.04 -10.89
CA GLU A 216 -3.26 16.07 -11.15
C GLU A 216 -2.44 16.42 -9.90
N ALA A 217 -3.08 16.41 -8.72
CA ALA A 217 -2.39 16.68 -7.46
C ALA A 217 -1.50 15.50 -7.03
N PHE A 218 -1.89 14.27 -7.39
CA PHE A 218 -1.05 13.10 -7.20
C PHE A 218 0.20 13.17 -8.07
N ASP A 219 0.05 13.54 -9.35
CA ASP A 219 1.18 13.73 -10.28
C ASP A 219 2.12 14.84 -9.80
N GLU A 220 1.58 15.98 -9.37
CA GLU A 220 2.37 17.07 -8.77
C GLU A 220 3.13 16.60 -7.52
N TRP A 221 2.46 15.83 -6.64
CA TRP A 221 3.10 15.27 -5.47
C TRP A 221 4.23 14.30 -5.87
N MET A 222 4.00 13.40 -6.82
CA MET A 222 4.98 12.42 -7.29
C MET A 222 6.23 13.12 -7.84
N ASN A 223 6.04 14.10 -8.73
CA ASN A 223 7.12 14.90 -9.30
C ASN A 223 7.89 15.67 -8.21
N SER A 224 7.19 16.20 -7.20
CA SER A 224 7.85 16.87 -6.08
C SER A 224 8.70 15.94 -5.22
N GLN A 225 8.44 14.63 -5.24
CA GLN A 225 9.28 13.66 -4.53
C GLN A 225 10.59 13.37 -5.28
N LEU A 226 10.63 13.63 -6.58
CA LEU A 226 11.77 13.40 -7.47
C LEU A 226 12.62 14.67 -7.60
N THR A 227 13.01 15.24 -6.47
CA THR A 227 13.81 16.47 -6.42
C THR A 227 15.11 16.24 -5.66
N MET A 228 16.23 16.60 -6.28
CA MET A 228 17.54 16.56 -5.64
C MET A 228 18.15 17.96 -5.61
N SER A 229 18.52 18.42 -4.42
CA SER A 229 19.21 19.68 -4.22
C SER A 229 20.64 19.42 -3.74
N TYR A 230 21.60 20.01 -4.45
CA TYR A 230 23.02 19.90 -4.09
C TYR A 230 23.60 21.28 -3.86
N THR A 231 24.29 21.45 -2.73
CA THR A 231 25.02 22.68 -2.40
C THR A 231 26.52 22.40 -2.34
N VAL A 232 27.33 23.24 -2.96
CA VAL A 232 28.80 23.14 -2.92
C VAL A 232 29.36 24.33 -2.14
N GLN A 233 30.12 24.04 -1.08
CA GLN A 233 30.69 25.04 -0.20
C GLN A 233 32.12 24.71 0.21
N ASP A 234 32.87 25.71 0.65
CA ASP A 234 34.21 25.52 1.19
C ASP A 234 34.19 25.12 2.69
N GLY A 235 35.38 24.91 3.27
CA GLY A 235 35.53 24.59 4.69
C GLY A 235 35.07 25.68 5.66
N ASN A 236 34.76 26.89 5.17
CA ASN A 236 34.21 28.01 5.94
C ASN A 236 32.71 28.23 5.67
N GLU A 237 32.02 27.27 5.06
CA GLU A 237 30.60 27.37 4.68
C GLU A 237 30.32 28.49 3.67
N SER A 238 31.34 28.93 2.93
CA SER A 238 31.18 29.89 1.84
C SER A 238 30.86 29.17 0.54
N PRO A 239 29.92 29.70 -0.28
CA PRO A 239 29.51 29.03 -1.50
C PRO A 239 30.66 29.00 -2.52
N VAL A 240 30.87 27.84 -3.12
CA VAL A 240 31.78 27.68 -4.26
C VAL A 240 30.91 27.68 -5.51
N THR A 241 31.19 28.59 -6.44
CA THR A 241 30.32 28.86 -7.60
C THR A 241 31.01 28.68 -8.95
N GLU A 242 32.29 28.30 -8.95
CA GLU A 242 33.10 28.11 -10.16
C GLU A 242 34.08 26.93 -9.97
N GLY A 243 34.63 26.40 -11.06
CA GLY A 243 35.74 25.43 -11.01
C GLY A 243 35.33 23.97 -10.82
N TYR A 244 34.07 23.62 -11.05
CA TYR A 244 33.59 22.24 -10.89
C TYR A 244 32.44 21.86 -11.83
N GLU A 245 32.24 20.56 -11.93
CA GLU A 245 31.08 19.91 -12.56
C GLU A 245 30.50 18.88 -11.59
N LEU A 246 29.18 18.76 -11.55
CA LEU A 246 28.44 17.76 -10.79
C LEU A 246 27.81 16.77 -11.76
N THR A 247 28.20 15.50 -11.68
CA THR A 247 27.58 14.41 -12.45
C THR A 247 26.65 13.63 -11.53
N VAL A 248 25.42 13.43 -11.99
CA VAL A 248 24.40 12.60 -11.36
C VAL A 248 24.14 11.41 -12.29
N ASP A 249 24.42 10.20 -11.80
CA ASP A 249 24.32 8.94 -12.54
C ASP A 249 23.43 7.94 -11.78
N HIS A 250 22.39 7.42 -12.42
CA HIS A 250 21.49 6.43 -11.81
C HIS A 250 22.11 5.03 -11.92
N GLN A 251 22.26 4.31 -10.80
CA GLN A 251 22.99 3.03 -10.80
C GLN A 251 22.33 1.92 -11.63
N GLU A 252 21.00 1.89 -11.70
CA GLU A 252 20.24 0.83 -12.38
C GLU A 252 19.56 1.25 -13.70
N ARG A 253 19.55 2.54 -14.06
CA ARG A 253 18.82 3.08 -15.22
C ARG A 253 19.77 3.86 -16.12
N ASP A 254 19.42 3.99 -17.40
CA ASP A 254 20.20 4.75 -18.38
C ASP A 254 19.92 6.26 -18.20
N PHE A 255 20.43 6.83 -17.11
CA PHE A 255 20.34 8.25 -16.79
C PHE A 255 21.69 8.73 -16.25
N GLU A 256 22.34 9.62 -16.99
CA GLU A 256 23.54 10.33 -16.57
C GLU A 256 23.42 11.78 -17.04
N GLN A 257 23.58 12.72 -16.11
CA GLN A 257 23.54 14.15 -16.42
C GLN A 257 24.64 14.90 -15.66
N THR A 258 25.33 15.77 -16.38
CA THR A 258 26.39 16.62 -15.83
C THR A 258 25.94 18.07 -15.82
N TYR A 259 26.21 18.75 -14.71
CA TYR A 259 25.87 20.14 -14.47
C TYR A 259 27.15 20.94 -14.24
N SER A 260 27.33 22.00 -15.03
CA SER A 260 28.45 22.92 -14.87
C SER A 260 28.16 23.94 -13.76
N ALA A 261 29.21 24.47 -13.13
CA ALA A 261 29.08 25.40 -12.01
C ALA A 261 28.23 26.66 -12.32
N ASP A 262 28.15 27.11 -13.58
CA ASP A 262 27.32 28.25 -13.99
C ASP A 262 25.80 28.01 -13.90
N GLN A 263 25.39 26.75 -13.74
CA GLN A 263 23.99 26.37 -13.52
C GLN A 263 23.57 26.42 -12.04
N PHE A 264 24.53 26.61 -11.14
CA PHE A 264 24.27 26.78 -9.70
C PHE A 264 23.90 28.24 -9.41
N ASP A 265 23.08 28.44 -8.39
CA ASP A 265 22.67 29.76 -7.96
C ASP A 265 23.80 30.52 -7.23
N GLU A 266 23.51 31.75 -6.79
CA GLU A 266 24.48 32.58 -6.05
C GLU A 266 24.90 32.00 -4.68
N ASN A 267 24.18 31.00 -4.19
CA ASN A 267 24.48 30.27 -2.95
C ASN A 267 25.24 28.95 -3.22
N GLY A 268 25.64 28.69 -4.47
CA GLY A 268 26.31 27.44 -4.84
C GLY A 268 25.37 26.24 -4.77
N THR A 269 24.06 26.46 -4.96
CA THR A 269 23.03 25.42 -4.93
C THR A 269 22.44 25.17 -6.31
N ILE A 270 22.23 23.90 -6.66
CA ILE A 270 21.43 23.47 -7.80
C ILE A 270 20.23 22.66 -7.31
N GLU A 271 19.09 22.83 -7.97
CA GLU A 271 17.90 22.01 -7.77
C GLU A 271 17.59 21.27 -9.08
N ILE A 272 17.54 19.95 -8.99
CA ILE A 272 17.30 19.03 -10.10
C ILE A 272 15.90 18.45 -9.92
N THR A 273 15.01 18.73 -10.86
CA THR A 273 13.58 18.34 -10.81
C THR A 273 13.13 17.49 -12.01
N GLU A 274 13.99 17.32 -13.03
CA GLU A 274 13.70 16.53 -14.22
C GLU A 274 14.15 15.06 -14.04
N LEU A 275 13.71 14.44 -12.94
CA LEU A 275 14.01 13.04 -12.63
C LEU A 275 12.72 12.23 -12.76
N ASP A 276 12.82 11.06 -13.42
CA ASP A 276 11.68 10.16 -13.61
C ASP A 276 11.63 9.03 -12.56
N TYR A 277 12.75 8.76 -11.88
CA TYR A 277 12.91 7.60 -10.98
C TYR A 277 13.67 7.97 -9.69
N GLY A 278 13.26 7.40 -8.57
CA GLY A 278 14.05 7.24 -7.35
C GLY A 278 15.00 6.04 -7.41
N GLY A 279 15.60 5.72 -6.27
CA GLY A 279 16.60 4.65 -6.11
C GLY A 279 18.03 5.19 -5.97
N ALA A 280 19.02 4.32 -6.19
CA ALA A 280 20.42 4.64 -5.95
C ALA A 280 21.07 5.44 -7.10
N TYR A 281 21.71 6.56 -6.73
CA TYR A 281 22.46 7.46 -7.59
C TYR A 281 23.92 7.57 -7.14
N ASN A 282 24.84 7.59 -8.09
CA ASN A 282 26.21 8.05 -7.90
C ASN A 282 26.28 9.54 -8.25
N VAL A 283 26.62 10.36 -7.25
CA VAL A 283 26.77 11.80 -7.42
C VAL A 283 28.25 12.14 -7.28
N THR A 284 28.87 12.53 -8.39
CA THR A 284 30.29 12.85 -8.47
C THR A 284 30.49 14.34 -8.66
N LEU A 285 31.18 14.96 -7.71
CA LEU A 285 31.68 16.32 -7.85
C LEU A 285 33.12 16.25 -8.39
N THR A 286 33.34 16.81 -9.57
CA THR A 286 34.64 16.84 -10.25
C THR A 286 35.16 18.28 -10.32
N SER A 287 36.39 18.51 -9.85
CA SER A 287 37.08 19.80 -10.04
C SER A 287 37.55 19.90 -11.48
N THR A 288 37.22 21.00 -12.16
CA THR A 288 37.63 21.26 -13.57
C THR A 288 38.93 22.05 -13.66
N ASP A 289 39.39 22.60 -12.54
CA ASP A 289 40.56 23.46 -12.42
C ASP A 289 41.62 22.93 -11.43
N ASP A 290 41.47 21.67 -11.00
CA ASP A 290 42.33 20.97 -10.05
C ASP A 290 42.46 21.67 -8.66
N GLN A 291 41.47 22.48 -8.26
CA GLN A 291 41.48 23.17 -6.96
C GLN A 291 41.13 22.28 -5.76
N PHE A 292 40.46 21.16 -5.98
CA PHE A 292 40.10 20.19 -4.93
C PHE A 292 40.00 18.76 -5.48
N GLU A 293 40.05 17.76 -4.60
CA GLU A 293 39.91 16.34 -4.99
C GLU A 293 38.46 15.98 -5.34
N SER A 294 38.27 15.30 -6.47
CA SER A 294 36.94 14.84 -6.89
C SER A 294 36.36 13.86 -5.87
N THR A 295 35.09 14.01 -5.55
CA THR A 295 34.40 13.21 -4.53
C THR A 295 33.14 12.59 -5.11
N THR A 296 32.91 11.30 -4.86
CA THR A 296 31.68 10.61 -5.21
C THR A 296 30.92 10.22 -3.95
N LYS A 297 29.62 10.47 -3.93
CA LYS A 297 28.69 9.98 -2.92
C LYS A 297 27.65 9.07 -3.57
N GLU A 298 27.30 8.01 -2.87
CA GLU A 298 26.13 7.19 -3.20
C GLU A 298 24.92 7.73 -2.42
N ILE A 299 23.85 8.03 -3.13
CA ILE A 299 22.62 8.63 -2.61
C ILE A 299 21.45 7.73 -3.00
N ASP A 300 20.68 7.27 -2.02
CA ASP A 300 19.45 6.50 -2.27
C ASP A 300 18.23 7.43 -2.19
N MET A 301 17.69 7.81 -3.34
CA MET A 301 16.58 8.75 -3.48
C MET A 301 15.25 8.01 -3.37
N THR A 302 14.68 7.97 -2.17
CA THR A 302 13.31 7.47 -1.93
C THR A 302 12.27 8.59 -1.76
N GLY A 303 12.71 9.85 -1.92
CA GLY A 303 11.95 11.08 -1.80
C GLY A 303 12.90 12.28 -2.01
N PRO A 304 12.50 13.51 -1.67
CA PRO A 304 13.34 14.68 -1.89
C PRO A 304 14.67 14.59 -1.13
N VAL A 305 15.78 14.83 -1.83
CA VAL A 305 17.13 14.80 -1.26
C VAL A 305 17.71 16.20 -1.23
N SER A 306 18.38 16.54 -0.13
CA SER A 306 19.23 17.73 -0.04
C SER A 306 20.59 17.35 0.54
N GLU A 307 21.64 17.62 -0.21
CA GLU A 307 23.00 17.22 0.11
C GLU A 307 23.99 18.37 -0.04
N THR A 308 25.00 18.38 0.82
CA THR A 308 26.06 19.39 0.79
C THR A 308 27.41 18.73 0.53
N PHE A 309 28.15 19.26 -0.43
CA PHE A 309 29.54 18.94 -0.70
C PHE A 309 30.43 20.02 -0.10
N THR A 310 31.30 19.62 0.82
CA THR A 310 32.34 20.49 1.36
C THR A 310 33.65 20.21 0.65
N VAL A 311 34.21 21.22 -0.01
CA VAL A 311 35.48 21.12 -0.74
C VAL A 311 36.58 21.89 -0.02
N ASP A 312 37.80 21.34 -0.01
CA ASP A 312 38.99 22.02 0.51
C ASP A 312 39.64 22.79 -0.63
N VAL A 313 39.17 24.02 -0.84
CA VAL A 313 39.73 24.92 -1.85
C VAL A 313 41.03 25.46 -1.29
N GLY A 314 42.17 24.98 -1.81
CA GLY A 314 43.49 25.31 -1.28
C GLY A 314 43.66 26.81 -1.02
N ASN A 315 43.83 27.18 0.25
CA ASN A 315 43.98 28.56 0.68
C ASN A 315 45.24 29.19 0.04
N THR A 316 45.09 29.87 -1.09
CA THR A 316 46.16 30.67 -1.71
C THR A 316 46.32 32.01 -1.00
N THR A 317 46.56 31.99 0.32
CA THR A 317 47.13 33.13 1.05
C THR A 317 47.84 32.73 2.34
N GLU A 318 48.98 32.06 2.23
CA GLU A 318 50.12 32.38 3.10
C GLU A 318 51.36 32.55 2.22
N SER A 319 51.52 33.77 1.71
CA SER A 319 52.77 34.18 1.07
C SER A 319 53.88 34.20 2.12
N ASP A 320 54.88 33.34 1.91
CA ASP A 320 56.21 33.41 2.48
C ASP A 320 56.74 34.86 2.52
N THR A 321 56.69 35.50 3.69
CA THR A 321 57.60 36.59 4.02
C THR A 321 57.92 36.57 5.51
N ASN A 322 58.98 35.85 5.90
CA ASN A 322 60.14 36.51 6.52
C ASN A 322 61.34 35.56 6.62
N GLY A 323 62.16 35.56 5.57
CA GLY A 323 63.58 35.32 5.74
C GLY A 323 64.21 36.57 6.34
N ASN A 324 64.66 36.52 7.59
CA ASN A 324 65.70 37.42 8.07
C ASN A 324 66.79 36.64 8.80
N GLN A 325 67.93 36.52 8.12
CA GLN A 325 69.20 36.06 8.67
C GLN A 325 69.80 37.14 9.59
N THR A 326 70.14 36.74 10.81
CA THR A 326 71.32 37.18 11.57
C THR A 326 71.57 36.06 12.59
N GLY A 327 72.67 35.31 12.65
CA GLY A 327 74.07 35.75 12.58
C GLY A 327 74.66 35.75 14.00
N THR A 328 75.27 34.62 14.40
CA THR A 328 76.32 34.43 15.44
C THR A 328 76.09 34.98 16.87
N ASN A 329 76.22 34.14 17.90
CA ASN A 329 77.47 33.88 18.64
C ASN A 329 77.22 33.26 20.04
N ASP A 330 77.98 32.21 20.34
CA ASP A 330 78.64 31.82 21.61
C ASP A 330 77.88 31.72 22.96
N GLY A 331 78.32 30.74 23.77
CA GLY A 331 78.15 30.75 25.23
C GLY A 331 77.58 29.46 25.81
N GLY A 332 78.46 28.51 26.13
CA GLY A 332 78.11 27.33 26.94
C GLY A 332 77.79 27.63 28.40
N GLY A 333 77.30 26.62 29.12
CA GLY A 333 77.24 26.66 30.58
C GLY A 333 76.16 25.77 31.20
N ASN A 334 76.61 24.55 31.54
CA ASN A 334 76.14 23.66 32.61
C ASN A 334 74.74 23.05 32.52
#